data_AF-A0A2N9ISU7-F1
#
_entry.id   AF-A0A2N9ISU7-F1
#
_cell.length_a   1.000
_cell.length_b   1.000
_cell.length_c   1.000
_cell.angle_alpha   90.00
_cell.angle_beta   90.00
_cell.angle_gamma   90.00
#
_symmetry.space_group_name_H-M   'P 1'
#
loop_
_entity.id
_entity.type
_entity.pdbx_description
1 polymer ?
#
loop_
_entity_poly.entity_id
_entity_poly.type
_entity_poly.pdbx_seq_one_letter_code
_entity_poly.pdbx_strand_id
1 'polypeptide(L)'
;MVLEKLVSSSQNAFIGGHQILDSVLIANKSLNSRLKSGILGVVCKLDLEKAYDHVNWNFLIYMLRSPRGFFHSSRGLRQGDPLSPLLFLLVIEALSRMLAKAVERGFISGFSVGNSIENLVTISHLLFADDTLIMCGVDPIQLWHLRGVFIWCQAISGLKVNLSKSELVSVGNVPNVTELASILGCRISTFPLTYLGLPLVATFKRKTIWNSVMERMEKRLAGWKKLYHSKEGHLTLIKSTLSSLPSYYLSLFPLPMEICSPIQYGGLGIRSLSVFNKALLGKWLWRYVMESGALWRQVVDSKYGSQWGGWCSNRVSEPHGVGLWKYIRAGWDSFVKYTSFEVHDWELETVASFMELLYSCSIHQVLAVSLSLGGVCGKPRFHPKLLSSLGLRRWVGFLLLTIFGKEMVLIIDWCYMCKSNGESVNHLLLHCPLAQELWNLVLTLFGISWVMPRGVEDLFACWFGIRGNLDFGAIWKAAPHCLIWCLWRERNSRTFFGEEQSVPMLKFSFLQTLFEWLKASHLISATTVAEMLDTCSI
;
A
#
# COMPACT_ATOMS: atom_id res chain seq x y z
N MET A 1 9.01 -12.24 5.72
CA MET A 1 8.27 -12.90 6.82
C MET A 1 7.62 -14.17 6.25
N VAL A 2 7.65 -15.32 6.92
CA VAL A 2 7.15 -16.60 6.33
C VAL A 2 5.62 -16.64 6.21
N LEU A 3 4.90 -15.87 7.04
CA LEU A 3 3.44 -15.87 7.10
C LEU A 3 2.76 -15.50 5.77
N GLU A 4 3.33 -14.57 5.00
CA GLU A 4 2.86 -14.19 3.65
C GLU A 4 2.79 -15.37 2.67
N LYS A 5 3.63 -16.39 2.86
CA LYS A 5 3.62 -17.60 2.02
C LYS A 5 2.63 -18.67 2.52
N LEU A 6 2.20 -18.58 3.76
CA LEU A 6 1.34 -19.59 4.40
C LEU A 6 -0.15 -19.24 4.30
N VAL A 7 -0.43 -17.95 4.28
CA VAL A 7 -1.77 -17.39 4.33
C VAL A 7 -2.28 -17.10 2.92
N SER A 8 -3.57 -17.36 2.70
CA SER A 8 -4.25 -17.12 1.42
C SER A 8 -4.29 -15.64 1.04
N SER A 9 -4.32 -15.36 -0.27
CA SER A 9 -4.43 -13.99 -0.80
C SER A 9 -5.74 -13.28 -0.45
N SER A 10 -6.74 -14.03 0.05
CA SER A 10 -8.04 -13.53 0.51
C SER A 10 -8.02 -13.02 1.95
N GLN A 11 -6.93 -13.22 2.69
CA GLN A 11 -6.73 -12.71 4.04
C GLN A 11 -5.89 -11.43 3.99
N ASN A 12 -6.43 -10.34 4.52
CA ASN A 12 -5.81 -9.02 4.42
C ASN A 12 -5.45 -8.39 5.78
N ALA A 13 -5.77 -9.05 6.90
CA ALA A 13 -5.45 -8.52 8.23
C ALA A 13 -4.03 -8.88 8.68
N PHE A 14 -3.32 -7.91 9.25
CA PHE A 14 -1.99 -8.05 9.89
C PHE A 14 -0.87 -8.67 9.01
N ILE A 15 -0.99 -8.58 7.68
CA ILE A 15 0.03 -9.02 6.72
C ILE A 15 0.75 -7.81 6.12
N GLY A 16 2.08 -7.89 6.00
CA GLY A 16 2.89 -6.83 5.39
C GLY A 16 2.46 -6.55 3.95
N GLY A 17 2.29 -5.26 3.60
CA GLY A 17 1.88 -4.84 2.25
C GLY A 17 0.37 -4.89 1.97
N HIS A 18 -0.43 -5.60 2.77
CA HIS A 18 -1.89 -5.64 2.63
C HIS A 18 -2.54 -4.47 3.38
N GLN A 19 -3.56 -3.86 2.77
CA GLN A 19 -4.32 -2.76 3.38
C GLN A 19 -5.77 -3.17 3.61
N ILE A 20 -6.38 -2.68 4.69
CA ILE A 20 -7.80 -2.91 5.03
C ILE A 20 -8.76 -2.56 3.87
N LEU A 21 -8.41 -1.54 3.09
CA LEU A 21 -9.23 -1.07 1.97
C LEU A 21 -9.20 -2.03 0.77
N ASP A 22 -8.24 -2.95 0.70
CA ASP A 22 -8.10 -3.91 -0.40
C ASP A 22 -9.30 -4.86 -0.41
N SER A 23 -9.67 -5.41 0.75
CA SER A 23 -10.88 -6.23 0.92
C SER A 23 -12.14 -5.45 0.52
N VAL A 24 -12.24 -4.17 0.89
CA VAL A 24 -13.42 -3.35 0.59
C VAL A 24 -13.52 -3.04 -0.91
N LEU A 25 -12.39 -2.81 -1.59
CA LEU A 25 -12.33 -2.64 -3.03
C LEU A 25 -12.77 -3.93 -3.74
N ILE A 26 -12.22 -5.08 -3.35
CA ILE A 26 -12.56 -6.39 -3.91
C ILE A 26 -14.05 -6.69 -3.72
N ALA A 27 -14.58 -6.48 -2.51
CA ALA A 27 -15.99 -6.69 -2.20
C ALA A 27 -16.90 -5.85 -3.09
N ASN A 28 -16.65 -4.53 -3.16
CA ASN A 28 -17.44 -3.64 -4.00
C ASN A 28 -17.37 -4.01 -5.50
N LYS A 29 -16.21 -4.47 -5.99
CA LYS A 29 -16.06 -4.85 -7.39
C LYS A 29 -16.80 -6.13 -7.75
N SER A 30 -16.73 -7.11 -6.86
CA SER A 30 -17.43 -8.39 -7.01
C SER A 30 -18.94 -8.20 -7.00
N LEU A 31 -19.45 -7.43 -6.03
CA LEU A 31 -20.88 -7.15 -5.90
C LEU A 31 -21.43 -6.38 -7.10
N ASN A 32 -20.74 -5.31 -7.53
CA ASN A 32 -21.15 -4.55 -8.70
C ASN A 32 -21.07 -5.38 -9.98
N SER A 33 -20.13 -6.33 -10.10
CA SER A 33 -20.09 -7.26 -11.23
C SER A 33 -21.32 -8.16 -11.25
N ARG A 34 -21.63 -8.76 -10.10
CA ARG A 34 -22.75 -9.69 -9.94
C ARG A 34 -24.08 -9.01 -10.25
N LEU A 35 -24.31 -7.82 -9.68
CA LEU A 35 -25.52 -7.02 -9.94
C LEU A 35 -25.68 -6.66 -11.42
N LYS A 36 -24.59 -6.29 -12.12
CA LYS A 36 -24.64 -5.98 -13.55
C LYS A 36 -24.89 -7.20 -14.43
N SER A 37 -24.37 -8.36 -14.04
CA SER A 37 -24.59 -9.61 -14.77
C SER A 37 -26.02 -10.16 -14.62
N GLY A 38 -26.81 -9.62 -13.69
CA GLY A 38 -28.15 -10.14 -13.37
C GLY A 38 -28.14 -11.50 -12.67
N ILE A 39 -26.97 -12.08 -12.43
CA ILE A 39 -26.85 -13.36 -11.73
C ILE A 39 -27.13 -13.15 -10.25
N LEU A 40 -28.09 -13.88 -9.72
CA LEU A 40 -28.45 -13.81 -8.31
C LEU A 40 -27.32 -14.34 -7.41
N GLY A 41 -27.22 -13.80 -6.21
CA GLY A 41 -26.25 -14.25 -5.20
C GLY A 41 -26.66 -13.83 -3.79
N VAL A 42 -25.96 -14.38 -2.80
CA VAL A 42 -26.08 -13.94 -1.41
C VAL A 42 -24.71 -13.61 -0.86
N VAL A 43 -24.68 -12.66 0.08
CA VAL A 43 -23.48 -12.26 0.81
C VAL A 43 -23.76 -12.49 2.28
N CYS A 44 -22.86 -13.19 2.95
CA CYS A 44 -22.93 -13.43 4.39
C CYS A 44 -21.77 -12.73 5.09
N LYS A 45 -22.08 -11.80 5.99
CA LYS A 45 -21.12 -11.22 6.92
C LYS A 45 -21.20 -12.01 8.22
N LEU A 46 -20.12 -12.71 8.56
CA LEU A 46 -20.07 -13.54 9.76
C LEU A 46 -19.66 -12.73 10.98
N ASP A 47 -20.21 -13.12 12.12
CA ASP A 47 -19.78 -12.67 13.45
C ASP A 47 -19.18 -13.87 14.19
N LEU A 48 -17.91 -13.80 14.59
CA LEU A 48 -17.25 -14.85 15.37
C LEU A 48 -17.42 -14.56 16.87
N GLU A 49 -17.95 -15.52 17.62
CA GLU A 49 -18.15 -15.36 19.06
C GLU A 49 -16.80 -15.41 19.77
N LYS A 50 -16.37 -14.27 20.35
CA LYS A 50 -15.13 -14.15 21.13
C LYS A 50 -13.95 -14.87 20.45
N ALA A 51 -13.65 -14.47 19.22
CA ALA A 51 -12.81 -15.22 18.29
C ALA A 51 -11.46 -15.67 18.87
N TYR A 52 -10.81 -14.84 19.69
CA TYR A 52 -9.56 -15.17 20.36
C TYR A 52 -9.74 -16.16 21.51
N ASP A 53 -10.79 -16.03 22.31
CA ASP A 53 -11.00 -16.81 23.54
C ASP A 53 -11.33 -18.29 23.25
N HIS A 54 -11.97 -18.56 22.12
CA HIS A 54 -12.42 -19.90 21.75
C HIS A 54 -11.43 -20.69 20.89
N VAL A 55 -10.26 -20.13 20.58
CA VAL A 55 -9.24 -20.85 19.78
C VAL A 55 -8.83 -22.15 20.47
N ASN A 56 -8.89 -23.25 19.71
CA ASN A 56 -8.44 -24.57 20.17
C ASN A 56 -6.92 -24.68 20.06
N TRP A 57 -6.26 -24.79 21.22
CA TRP A 57 -4.80 -24.90 21.29
C TRP A 57 -4.24 -26.22 20.73
N ASN A 58 -4.96 -27.33 20.85
CA ASN A 58 -4.52 -28.60 20.26
C ASN A 58 -4.43 -28.49 18.73
N PHE A 59 -5.41 -27.81 18.13
CA PHE A 59 -5.40 -27.52 16.70
C PHE A 59 -4.27 -26.57 16.32
N LEU A 60 -4.06 -25.49 17.08
CA LEU A 60 -2.98 -24.55 16.82
C LEU A 60 -1.59 -25.20 16.93
N ILE A 61 -1.35 -26.01 17.96
CA ILE A 61 -0.09 -26.76 18.14
C ILE A 61 0.12 -27.75 16.98
N TYR A 62 -0.95 -28.42 16.54
CA TYR A 62 -0.91 -29.29 15.36
C TYR A 62 -0.51 -28.51 14.09
N MET A 63 -1.11 -27.33 13.86
CA MET A 63 -0.79 -26.47 12.72
C MET A 63 0.66 -25.97 12.75
N LEU A 64 1.18 -25.65 13.93
CA LEU A 64 2.56 -25.20 14.12
C LEU A 64 3.60 -26.33 14.01
N ARG A 65 3.16 -27.61 13.97
CA ARG A 65 4.03 -28.79 14.06
C ARG A 65 5.03 -28.71 15.23
N SER A 66 4.62 -28.06 16.32
CA SER A 66 5.48 -27.83 17.48
C SER A 66 5.59 -29.11 18.33
N PRO A 67 6.78 -29.45 18.86
CA PRO A 67 6.92 -30.58 19.77
C PRO A 67 6.00 -30.41 20.98
N ARG A 68 5.18 -31.44 21.27
CA ARG A 68 4.23 -31.44 22.38
C ARG A 68 4.98 -31.16 23.69
N GLY A 69 4.49 -30.21 24.49
CA GLY A 69 4.96 -29.97 25.86
C GLY A 69 5.53 -28.58 26.18
N PHE A 70 5.73 -27.69 25.19
CA PHE A 70 6.34 -26.37 25.47
C PHE A 70 5.35 -25.31 25.97
N PHE A 71 4.05 -25.43 25.63
CA PHE A 71 3.01 -24.47 26.02
C PHE A 71 1.88 -25.20 26.76
N HIS A 72 1.67 -24.87 28.03
CA HIS A 72 0.47 -25.26 28.78
C HIS A 72 -0.55 -24.13 28.66
N SER A 73 -1.57 -24.33 27.82
CA SER A 73 -2.65 -23.37 27.67
C SER A 73 -3.99 -24.07 27.71
N SER A 74 -4.93 -23.45 28.40
CA SER A 74 -6.24 -24.02 28.71
C SER A 74 -7.39 -23.33 27.98
N ARG A 75 -7.24 -22.05 27.57
CA ARG A 75 -8.28 -21.26 26.88
C ARG A 75 -7.71 -20.16 26.01
N GLY A 76 -7.95 -20.24 24.71
CA GLY A 76 -7.85 -19.10 23.78
C GLY A 76 -6.49 -18.40 23.67
N LEU A 77 -6.43 -17.42 22.79
CA LEU A 77 -5.29 -16.53 22.60
C LEU A 77 -5.46 -15.27 23.44
N ARG A 78 -4.37 -14.79 24.07
CA ARG A 78 -4.42 -13.61 24.93
C ARG A 78 -4.53 -12.33 24.09
N GLN A 79 -5.58 -11.54 24.30
CA GLN A 79 -5.67 -10.21 23.70
C GLN A 79 -4.63 -9.26 24.29
N GLY A 80 -4.02 -8.44 23.42
CA GLY A 80 -2.93 -7.54 23.80
C GLY A 80 -1.53 -8.15 23.74
N ASP A 81 -1.41 -9.46 23.49
CA ASP A 81 -0.13 -10.09 23.16
C ASP A 81 0.22 -9.81 21.68
N PRO A 82 1.43 -9.31 21.36
CA PRO A 82 1.89 -9.08 19.99
C PRO A 82 1.83 -10.32 19.07
N LEU A 83 1.94 -11.53 19.62
CA LEU A 83 1.92 -12.78 18.82
C LEU A 83 0.51 -13.30 18.54
N SER A 84 -0.46 -13.00 19.41
CA SER A 84 -1.83 -13.51 19.29
C SER A 84 -2.49 -13.22 17.94
N PRO A 85 -2.37 -12.02 17.32
CA PRO A 85 -2.93 -11.77 16.00
C PRO A 85 -2.37 -12.71 14.93
N LEU A 86 -1.05 -12.96 14.93
CA LEU A 86 -0.40 -13.83 13.95
C LEU A 86 -0.82 -15.29 14.12
N LEU A 87 -0.92 -15.75 15.38
CA LEU A 87 -1.42 -17.09 15.70
C LEU A 87 -2.89 -17.24 15.30
N PHE A 88 -3.71 -16.22 15.53
CA PHE A 88 -5.10 -16.21 15.12
C PHE A 88 -5.24 -16.32 13.59
N LEU A 89 -4.39 -15.61 12.83
CA LEU A 89 -4.38 -15.71 11.36
C LEU A 89 -4.15 -17.14 10.86
N LEU A 90 -3.27 -17.91 11.52
CA LEU A 90 -3.05 -19.32 11.16
C LEU A 90 -4.28 -20.20 11.42
N VAL A 91 -5.06 -19.88 12.47
CA VAL A 91 -6.27 -20.63 12.82
C VAL A 91 -7.39 -20.31 11.84
N ILE A 92 -7.67 -19.03 11.58
CA ILE A 92 -8.73 -18.62 10.65
C ILE A 92 -8.40 -18.98 9.19
N GLU A 93 -7.12 -19.12 8.84
CA GLU A 93 -6.70 -19.65 7.53
C GLU A 93 -7.23 -21.07 7.28
N ALA A 94 -7.52 -21.86 8.32
CA ALA A 94 -8.21 -23.14 8.16
C ALA A 94 -9.60 -22.97 7.53
N LEU A 95 -10.37 -21.96 7.97
CA LEU A 95 -11.67 -21.62 7.38
C LEU A 95 -11.51 -21.22 5.90
N SER A 96 -10.52 -20.37 5.61
CA SER A 96 -10.17 -19.99 4.22
C SER A 96 -9.97 -21.22 3.33
N ARG A 97 -9.15 -22.17 3.78
CA ARG A 97 -8.82 -23.38 3.03
C ARG A 97 -10.01 -24.33 2.89
N MET A 98 -10.86 -24.45 3.90
CA MET A 98 -12.09 -25.24 3.81
C MET A 98 -13.05 -24.64 2.77
N LEU A 99 -13.23 -23.32 2.77
CA LEU A 99 -14.05 -22.63 1.77
C LEU A 99 -13.46 -22.75 0.37
N ALA A 100 -12.14 -22.58 0.21
CA ALA A 100 -11.46 -22.77 -1.06
C ALA A 100 -11.65 -24.19 -1.59
N LYS A 101 -11.52 -25.22 -0.73
CA LYS A 101 -11.72 -26.61 -1.13
C LYS A 101 -13.17 -26.93 -1.49
N ALA A 102 -14.14 -26.30 -0.81
CA ALA A 102 -15.56 -26.42 -1.14
C ALA A 102 -15.87 -25.82 -2.52
N VAL A 103 -15.23 -24.71 -2.88
CA VAL A 103 -15.35 -24.09 -4.21
C VAL A 103 -14.69 -24.94 -5.28
N GLU A 104 -13.47 -25.45 -5.03
CA GLU A 104 -12.73 -26.32 -5.95
C GLU A 104 -13.53 -27.59 -6.29
N ARG A 105 -14.25 -28.15 -5.32
CA ARG A 105 -15.13 -29.32 -5.50
C ARG A 105 -16.51 -28.98 -6.06
N GLY A 106 -16.82 -27.72 -6.31
CA GLY A 106 -18.11 -27.28 -6.85
C GLY A 106 -19.27 -27.29 -5.84
N PHE A 107 -19.00 -27.46 -4.54
CA PHE A 107 -20.04 -27.44 -3.50
C PHE A 107 -20.58 -26.04 -3.20
N ILE A 108 -19.76 -25.01 -3.43
CA ILE A 108 -20.08 -23.59 -3.21
C ILE A 108 -19.64 -22.82 -4.45
N SER A 109 -20.50 -21.92 -4.94
CA SER A 109 -20.17 -21.02 -6.04
C SER A 109 -19.83 -19.62 -5.50
N GLY A 110 -18.61 -19.15 -5.78
CA GLY A 110 -18.20 -17.77 -5.49
C GLY A 110 -18.71 -16.76 -6.52
N PHE A 111 -18.36 -15.49 -6.33
CA PHE A 111 -18.61 -14.45 -7.31
C PHE A 111 -17.45 -14.37 -8.28
N SER A 112 -17.71 -14.72 -9.54
CA SER A 112 -16.75 -14.55 -10.62
C SER A 112 -16.76 -13.11 -11.13
N VAL A 113 -15.57 -12.54 -11.27
CA VAL A 113 -15.32 -11.23 -11.85
C VAL A 113 -14.44 -11.44 -13.08
N GLY A 114 -14.79 -10.81 -14.21
CA GLY A 114 -14.02 -10.88 -15.45
C GLY A 114 -14.86 -10.59 -16.68
N ASN A 115 -14.23 -10.15 -17.77
CA ASN A 115 -14.90 -9.91 -19.06
C ASN A 115 -14.77 -11.07 -20.05
N SER A 116 -13.84 -12.00 -19.81
CA SER A 116 -13.52 -13.12 -20.69
C SER A 116 -13.27 -14.38 -19.87
N ILE A 117 -13.59 -15.54 -20.43
CA ILE A 117 -13.51 -16.85 -19.74
C ILE A 117 -12.08 -17.13 -19.25
N GLU A 118 -11.07 -16.70 -20.01
CA GLU A 118 -9.65 -16.92 -19.72
C GLU A 118 -9.11 -16.07 -18.54
N ASN A 119 -9.83 -15.02 -18.16
CA ASN A 119 -9.41 -14.08 -17.10
C ASN A 119 -10.45 -13.98 -15.99
N LEU A 120 -11.16 -15.05 -15.65
CA LEU A 120 -12.13 -15.04 -14.54
C LEU A 120 -11.43 -15.20 -13.19
N VAL A 121 -11.66 -14.27 -12.27
CA VAL A 121 -11.25 -14.36 -10.86
C VAL A 121 -12.49 -14.65 -10.02
N THR A 122 -12.53 -15.81 -9.37
CA THR A 122 -13.63 -16.21 -8.48
C THR A 122 -13.31 -15.88 -7.03
N ILE A 123 -14.19 -15.11 -6.39
CA ILE A 123 -14.06 -14.71 -4.99
C ILE A 123 -15.19 -15.35 -4.20
N SER A 124 -14.84 -16.26 -3.30
CA SER A 124 -15.80 -16.90 -2.40
C SER A 124 -15.81 -16.29 -1.01
N HIS A 125 -14.68 -15.75 -0.54
CA HIS A 125 -14.57 -15.17 0.79
C HIS A 125 -13.47 -14.12 0.86
N LEU A 126 -13.62 -13.20 1.81
CA LEU A 126 -12.64 -12.18 2.19
C LEU A 126 -12.53 -12.18 3.71
N LEU A 127 -11.31 -12.33 4.20
CA LEU A 127 -11.01 -12.36 5.63
C LEU A 127 -10.26 -11.09 6.02
N PHE A 128 -10.69 -10.50 7.11
CA PHE A 128 -9.94 -9.47 7.80
C PHE A 128 -10.02 -9.77 9.30
N ALA A 129 -9.13 -10.64 9.77
CA ALA A 129 -9.17 -11.19 11.12
C ALA A 129 -10.53 -11.86 11.39
N ASP A 130 -11.31 -11.36 12.34
CA ASP A 130 -12.64 -11.86 12.70
C ASP A 130 -13.75 -11.38 11.76
N ASP A 131 -13.57 -10.23 11.09
CA ASP A 131 -14.49 -9.69 10.10
C ASP A 131 -14.43 -10.48 8.79
N THR A 132 -15.32 -11.46 8.65
CA THR A 132 -15.37 -12.38 7.49
C THR A 132 -16.57 -12.08 6.58
N LEU A 133 -16.30 -11.91 5.29
CA LEU A 133 -17.34 -11.73 4.26
C LEU A 133 -17.31 -12.91 3.28
N ILE A 134 -18.43 -13.60 3.12
CA ILE A 134 -18.58 -14.77 2.23
C ILE A 134 -19.56 -14.43 1.11
N MET A 135 -19.22 -14.81 -0.11
CA MET A 135 -20.01 -14.63 -1.31
C MET A 135 -20.40 -16.01 -1.84
N CYS A 136 -21.70 -16.25 -1.98
CA CYS A 136 -22.25 -17.56 -2.33
C CYS A 136 -23.38 -17.43 -3.37
N GLY A 137 -23.62 -18.51 -4.11
CA GLY A 137 -24.81 -18.68 -4.94
C GLY A 137 -26.10 -18.75 -4.11
N VAL A 138 -27.24 -18.72 -4.79
CA VAL A 138 -28.58 -18.69 -4.18
C VAL A 138 -29.15 -20.09 -3.94
N ASP A 139 -28.46 -21.13 -4.40
CA ASP A 139 -28.91 -22.51 -4.26
C ASP A 139 -28.93 -22.97 -2.78
N PRO A 140 -30.09 -23.38 -2.24
CA PRO A 140 -30.22 -23.92 -0.87
C PRO A 140 -29.18 -24.98 -0.52
N ILE A 141 -28.80 -25.84 -1.48
CA ILE A 141 -27.82 -26.91 -1.25
C ILE A 141 -26.44 -26.32 -0.94
N GLN A 142 -26.04 -25.25 -1.62
CA GLN A 142 -24.77 -24.57 -1.34
C GLN A 142 -24.76 -23.97 0.08
N LEU A 143 -25.90 -23.50 0.57
CA LEU A 143 -26.02 -22.96 1.93
C LEU A 143 -25.93 -24.05 3.00
N TRP A 144 -26.45 -25.25 2.71
CA TRP A 144 -26.22 -26.43 3.57
C TRP A 144 -24.74 -26.82 3.62
N HIS A 145 -24.05 -26.83 2.48
CA HIS A 145 -22.59 -27.06 2.45
C HIS A 145 -21.84 -25.99 3.23
N LEU A 146 -22.21 -24.72 3.08
CA LEU A 146 -21.61 -23.61 3.81
C LEU A 146 -21.82 -23.75 5.33
N ARG A 147 -23.03 -24.10 5.77
CA ARG A 147 -23.33 -24.41 7.17
C ARG A 147 -22.50 -25.59 7.68
N GLY A 148 -22.33 -26.63 6.86
CA GLY A 148 -21.44 -27.76 7.15
C GLY A 148 -19.99 -27.31 7.37
N VAL A 149 -19.46 -26.43 6.51
CA VAL A 149 -18.12 -25.85 6.67
C VAL A 149 -17.97 -25.14 8.02
N PHE A 150 -18.98 -24.36 8.45
CA PHE A 150 -18.94 -23.69 9.76
C PHE A 150 -18.92 -24.67 10.93
N ILE A 151 -19.75 -25.72 10.88
CA ILE A 151 -19.81 -26.74 11.92
C ILE A 151 -18.46 -27.47 12.03
N TRP A 152 -17.89 -27.87 10.90
CA TRP A 152 -16.58 -28.54 10.86
C TRP A 152 -15.45 -27.62 11.32
N CYS A 153 -15.47 -26.35 10.89
CA CYS A 153 -14.48 -25.36 11.33
C CYS A 153 -14.53 -25.17 12.84
N GLN A 154 -15.72 -25.03 13.41
CA GLN A 154 -15.91 -24.92 14.85
C GLN A 154 -15.41 -26.17 15.58
N ALA A 155 -15.75 -27.37 15.10
CA ALA A 155 -15.34 -28.62 15.73
C ALA A 155 -13.81 -28.78 15.78
N ILE A 156 -13.11 -28.35 14.72
CA ILE A 156 -11.66 -28.53 14.59
C ILE A 156 -10.90 -27.39 15.26
N SER A 157 -11.21 -26.13 14.90
CA SER A 157 -10.44 -24.94 15.29
C SER A 157 -10.91 -24.30 16.59
N GLY A 158 -12.12 -24.65 17.06
CA GLY A 158 -12.79 -23.96 18.16
C GLY A 158 -13.45 -22.63 17.78
N LEU A 159 -13.25 -22.13 16.56
CA LEU A 159 -13.87 -20.89 16.09
C LEU A 159 -15.39 -21.04 15.97
N LYS A 160 -16.12 -20.43 16.91
CA LYS A 160 -17.56 -20.50 16.98
C LYS A 160 -18.20 -19.34 16.21
N VAL A 161 -19.00 -19.66 15.21
CA VAL A 161 -19.74 -18.67 14.41
C VAL A 161 -21.05 -18.33 15.13
N ASN A 162 -21.29 -17.05 15.39
CA ASN A 162 -22.55 -16.56 15.92
C ASN A 162 -23.54 -16.30 14.78
N LEU A 163 -24.24 -17.36 14.37
CA LEU A 163 -25.24 -17.27 13.30
C LEU A 163 -26.33 -16.25 13.62
N SER A 164 -26.73 -16.12 14.90
CA SER A 164 -27.74 -15.16 15.33
C SER A 164 -27.33 -13.70 15.19
N LYS A 165 -26.02 -13.38 15.12
CA LYS A 165 -25.49 -12.03 14.87
C LYS A 165 -24.95 -11.86 13.45
N SER A 166 -24.76 -12.96 12.74
CA SER A 166 -24.32 -12.95 11.35
C SER A 166 -25.43 -12.44 10.44
N GLU A 167 -25.06 -11.69 9.42
CA GLU A 167 -25.96 -10.98 8.51
C GLU A 167 -25.90 -11.61 7.12
N LEU A 168 -27.08 -11.90 6.54
CA LEU A 168 -27.24 -12.36 5.16
C LEU A 168 -27.91 -11.25 4.34
N VAL A 169 -27.31 -10.88 3.21
CA VAL A 169 -27.81 -9.88 2.27
C VAL A 169 -28.00 -10.52 0.90
N SER A 170 -29.15 -10.29 0.26
CA SER A 170 -29.40 -10.70 -1.11
C SER A 170 -28.75 -9.75 -2.13
N VAL A 171 -28.14 -10.32 -3.17
CA VAL A 171 -27.56 -9.61 -4.30
C VAL A 171 -28.44 -9.85 -5.51
N GLY A 172 -29.20 -8.83 -5.90
CA GLY A 172 -30.25 -8.92 -6.92
C GLY A 172 -31.62 -9.28 -6.32
N ASN A 173 -32.60 -9.49 -7.19
CA ASN A 173 -33.97 -9.82 -6.77
C ASN A 173 -34.10 -11.33 -6.44
N VAL A 174 -33.67 -11.71 -5.24
CA VAL A 174 -33.77 -13.09 -4.76
C VAL A 174 -35.15 -13.29 -4.10
N PRO A 175 -36.02 -14.20 -4.60
CA PRO A 175 -37.36 -14.38 -4.04
C PRO A 175 -37.38 -15.12 -2.70
N ASN A 176 -36.48 -16.08 -2.47
CA ASN A 176 -36.50 -16.98 -1.30
C ASN A 176 -35.46 -16.61 -0.21
N VAL A 177 -35.19 -15.33 0.02
CA VAL A 177 -34.13 -14.91 0.99
C VAL A 177 -34.42 -15.39 2.42
N THR A 178 -35.69 -15.46 2.81
CA THR A 178 -36.11 -15.92 4.14
C THR A 178 -35.80 -17.38 4.38
N GLU A 179 -36.02 -18.23 3.38
CA GLU A 179 -35.68 -19.65 3.41
C GLU A 179 -34.15 -19.84 3.46
N LEU A 180 -33.41 -19.09 2.64
CA LEU A 180 -31.94 -19.13 2.64
C LEU A 180 -31.35 -18.70 3.99
N ALA A 181 -31.92 -17.65 4.58
CA ALA A 181 -31.54 -17.18 5.91
C ALA A 181 -31.86 -18.20 7.01
N SER A 182 -32.98 -18.94 6.91
CA SER A 182 -33.34 -19.98 7.88
C SER A 182 -32.42 -21.21 7.79
N ILE A 183 -31.98 -21.57 6.57
CA ILE A 183 -31.00 -22.65 6.36
C ILE A 183 -29.68 -22.32 7.05
N LEU A 184 -29.15 -21.11 6.88
CA LEU A 184 -27.92 -20.70 7.55
C LEU A 184 -28.12 -20.36 9.03
N GLY A 185 -29.32 -19.90 9.42
CA GLY A 185 -29.61 -19.37 10.75
C GLY A 185 -29.17 -17.91 10.96
N CYS A 186 -29.07 -17.14 9.88
CA CYS A 186 -28.57 -15.75 9.88
C CYS A 186 -29.70 -14.71 9.91
N ARG A 187 -29.39 -13.48 10.35
CA ARG A 187 -30.30 -12.34 10.23
C ARG A 187 -30.34 -11.84 8.80
N ILE A 188 -31.53 -11.52 8.29
CA ILE A 188 -31.67 -10.87 6.98
C ILE A 188 -31.35 -9.39 7.13
N SER A 189 -30.54 -8.88 6.23
CA SER A 189 -30.15 -7.47 6.15
C SER A 189 -30.21 -6.99 4.70
N THR A 190 -30.19 -5.67 4.51
CA THR A 190 -30.31 -5.02 3.20
C THR A 190 -29.12 -4.12 2.92
N PHE A 191 -28.86 -3.83 1.64
CA PHE A 191 -27.84 -2.84 1.28
C PHE A 191 -28.28 -1.42 1.67
N PRO A 192 -27.34 -0.53 2.04
CA PRO A 192 -25.88 -0.72 2.05
C PRO A 192 -25.37 -1.46 3.30
N LEU A 193 -24.64 -2.57 3.08
CA LEU A 193 -24.02 -3.37 4.15
C LEU A 193 -22.72 -2.71 4.61
N THR A 194 -22.52 -2.54 5.91
CA THR A 194 -21.27 -1.97 6.45
C THR A 194 -20.24 -3.08 6.68
N TYR A 195 -19.10 -2.99 5.98
CA TYR A 195 -17.97 -3.91 6.11
C TYR A 195 -16.69 -3.10 6.33
N LEU A 196 -15.91 -3.44 7.37
CA LEU A 196 -14.69 -2.71 7.77
C LEU A 196 -14.92 -1.19 7.92
N GLY A 197 -16.10 -0.81 8.39
CA GLY A 197 -16.49 0.58 8.59
C GLY A 197 -16.85 1.35 7.31
N LEU A 198 -16.92 0.71 6.14
CA LEU A 198 -17.34 1.33 4.87
C LEU A 198 -18.60 0.65 4.31
N PRO A 199 -19.51 1.41 3.68
CA PRO A 199 -20.69 0.83 3.06
C PRO A 199 -20.34 0.14 1.73
N LEU A 200 -20.85 -1.08 1.56
CA LEU A 200 -20.80 -1.83 0.31
C LEU A 200 -22.01 -1.49 -0.57
N VAL A 201 -21.81 -1.44 -1.90
CA VAL A 201 -22.86 -1.24 -2.91
C VAL A 201 -23.59 0.12 -2.78
N ALA A 202 -23.10 1.03 -1.95
CA ALA A 202 -23.61 2.38 -1.91
C ALA A 202 -23.21 3.13 -3.19
N THR A 203 -24.12 3.92 -3.76
CA THR A 203 -23.75 4.87 -4.83
C THR A 203 -22.86 5.94 -4.21
N PHE A 204 -21.57 5.88 -4.51
CA PHE A 204 -20.48 6.61 -3.84
C PHE A 204 -20.59 8.15 -3.88
N LYS A 205 -21.57 8.69 -4.60
CA LYS A 205 -21.84 10.13 -4.72
C LYS A 205 -22.92 10.66 -3.77
N ARG A 206 -23.71 9.80 -3.13
CA ARG A 206 -24.77 10.27 -2.24
C ARG A 206 -24.16 10.84 -0.96
N LYS A 207 -24.65 12.02 -0.53
CA LYS A 207 -24.30 12.63 0.76
C LYS A 207 -24.54 11.67 1.94
N THR A 208 -25.50 10.76 1.81
CA THR A 208 -25.89 9.82 2.86
C THR A 208 -24.76 8.90 3.34
N ILE A 209 -23.74 8.63 2.50
CA ILE A 209 -22.55 7.86 2.90
C ILE A 209 -21.76 8.57 4.01
N TRP A 210 -21.82 9.90 4.02
CA TRP A 210 -21.09 10.73 4.97
C TRP A 210 -21.82 10.95 6.28
N ASN A 211 -23.12 10.62 6.35
CA ASN A 211 -23.91 10.79 7.57
C ASN A 211 -23.28 10.03 8.75
N SER A 212 -22.82 8.80 8.54
CA SER A 212 -22.16 8.02 9.59
C SER A 212 -20.83 8.63 10.05
N VAL A 213 -20.12 9.33 9.17
CA VAL A 213 -18.90 10.06 9.52
C VAL A 213 -19.25 11.30 10.33
N MET A 214 -20.25 12.07 9.87
CA MET A 214 -20.76 13.26 10.56
C MET A 214 -21.25 12.92 11.97
N GLU A 215 -22.08 11.88 12.12
CA GLU A 215 -22.57 11.44 13.43
C GLU A 215 -21.44 11.05 14.39
N ARG A 216 -20.37 10.39 13.89
CA ARG A 216 -19.20 10.06 14.71
C ARG A 216 -18.40 11.31 15.11
N MET A 217 -18.25 12.26 14.18
CA MET A 217 -17.58 13.53 14.46
C MET A 217 -18.37 14.33 15.50
N GLU A 218 -19.69 14.44 15.33
CA GLU A 218 -20.60 15.11 16.27
C GLU A 218 -20.57 14.46 17.66
N LYS A 219 -20.63 13.13 17.76
CA LYS A 219 -20.53 12.42 19.04
C LYS A 219 -19.21 12.71 19.76
N ARG A 220 -18.08 12.74 19.04
CA ARG A 220 -16.76 13.07 19.61
C ARG A 220 -16.70 14.54 20.05
N LEU A 221 -17.18 15.45 19.21
CA LEU A 221 -17.25 16.88 19.52
C LEU A 221 -18.15 17.17 20.72
N ALA A 222 -19.30 16.49 20.84
CA ALA A 222 -20.19 16.60 21.99
C ALA A 222 -19.52 16.12 23.29
N GLY A 223 -18.70 15.06 23.20
CA GLY A 223 -17.88 14.59 24.32
C GLY A 223 -16.82 15.61 24.75
N TRP A 224 -16.15 16.26 23.79
CA TRP A 224 -15.10 17.25 24.09
C TRP A 224 -15.63 18.60 24.52
N LYS A 225 -16.86 18.96 24.14
CA LYS A 225 -17.52 20.17 24.64
C LYS A 225 -17.64 20.17 26.18
N LYS A 226 -17.60 18.99 26.81
CA LYS A 226 -17.59 18.81 28.26
C LYS A 226 -16.20 18.92 28.89
N LEU A 227 -15.13 19.00 28.10
CA LEU A 227 -13.75 19.09 28.57
C LEU A 227 -13.27 20.54 28.50
N TYR A 228 -12.68 21.05 29.58
CA TYR A 228 -12.04 22.37 29.59
C TYR A 228 -10.65 22.27 28.96
N HIS A 229 -10.55 22.40 27.64
CA HIS A 229 -9.27 22.52 26.95
C HIS A 229 -9.02 23.93 26.43
N SER A 230 -7.72 24.28 26.30
CA SER A 230 -7.30 25.47 25.59
C SER A 230 -7.68 25.39 24.10
N LYS A 231 -7.74 26.55 23.42
CA LYS A 231 -8.03 26.60 21.97
C LYS A 231 -7.03 25.76 21.16
N GLU A 232 -5.77 25.71 21.56
CA GLU A 232 -4.74 24.87 20.95
C GLU A 232 -4.96 23.38 21.22
N GLY A 233 -5.34 23.00 22.45
CA GLY A 233 -5.70 21.62 22.78
C GLY A 233 -6.87 21.10 21.95
N HIS A 234 -7.91 21.92 21.75
CA HIS A 234 -9.00 21.59 20.84
C HIS A 234 -8.54 21.43 19.39
N LEU A 235 -7.68 22.32 18.89
CA LEU A 235 -7.15 22.22 17.53
C LEU A 235 -6.33 20.93 17.32
N THR A 236 -5.50 20.57 18.30
CA THR A 236 -4.70 19.35 18.28
C THR A 236 -5.60 18.10 18.29
N LEU A 237 -6.62 18.06 19.15
CA LEU A 237 -7.60 16.96 19.20
C LEU A 237 -8.37 16.80 17.88
N ILE A 238 -8.83 17.91 17.30
CA ILE A 238 -9.52 17.91 16.00
C ILE A 238 -8.58 17.37 14.92
N LYS A 239 -7.34 17.87 14.86
CA LYS A 239 -6.36 17.45 13.86
C LYS A 239 -5.94 16.00 14.01
N SER A 240 -5.78 15.47 15.23
CA SER A 240 -5.30 14.10 15.44
C SER A 240 -6.40 13.05 15.32
N THR A 241 -7.65 13.37 15.69
CA THR A 241 -8.71 12.35 15.80
C THR A 241 -9.94 12.58 14.91
N LEU A 242 -10.26 13.82 14.50
CA LEU A 242 -11.35 14.05 13.55
C LEU A 242 -10.89 14.01 12.09
N SER A 243 -9.66 14.43 11.80
CA SER A 243 -9.14 14.42 10.42
C SER A 243 -9.02 13.01 9.83
N SER A 244 -8.74 12.01 10.67
CA SER A 244 -8.55 10.61 10.26
C SER A 244 -9.86 9.92 9.84
N LEU A 245 -11.00 10.36 10.38
CA LEU A 245 -12.32 9.78 10.09
C LEU A 245 -12.75 9.99 8.62
N PRO A 246 -12.78 11.23 8.08
CA PRO A 246 -12.95 11.46 6.66
C PRO A 246 -11.85 10.84 5.81
N SER A 247 -10.59 10.91 6.26
CA SER A 247 -9.44 10.39 5.50
C SER A 247 -9.60 8.91 5.15
N TYR A 248 -10.17 8.10 6.04
CA TYR A 248 -10.47 6.70 5.78
C TYR A 248 -11.47 6.51 4.62
N TYR A 249 -12.55 7.28 4.60
CA TYR A 249 -13.54 7.25 3.52
C TYR A 249 -12.97 7.82 2.21
N LEU A 250 -12.22 8.93 2.27
CA LEU A 250 -11.57 9.56 1.12
C LEU A 250 -10.48 8.71 0.49
N SER A 251 -9.95 7.72 1.23
CA SER A 251 -8.97 6.80 0.69
C SER A 251 -9.55 5.84 -0.34
N LEU A 252 -10.87 5.66 -0.38
CA LEU A 252 -11.53 4.76 -1.32
C LEU A 252 -12.64 5.44 -2.15
N PHE A 253 -13.38 6.38 -1.56
CA PHE A 253 -14.51 7.04 -2.21
C PHE A 253 -14.13 8.41 -2.77
N PRO A 254 -14.63 8.77 -3.98
CA PRO A 254 -14.48 10.11 -4.50
C PRO A 254 -15.29 11.10 -3.65
N LEU A 255 -14.71 12.25 -3.37
CA LEU A 255 -15.37 13.32 -2.61
C LEU A 255 -16.53 13.92 -3.44
N PRO A 256 -17.77 13.93 -2.94
CA PRO A 256 -18.85 14.70 -3.55
C PRO A 256 -18.55 16.20 -3.47
N MET A 257 -18.67 16.93 -4.59
CA MET A 257 -18.38 18.37 -4.67
C MET A 257 -19.21 19.19 -3.67
N GLU A 258 -20.44 18.74 -3.39
CA GLU A 258 -21.37 19.36 -2.45
C GLU A 258 -20.88 19.32 -0.99
N ILE A 259 -19.90 18.47 -0.66
CA ILE A 259 -19.30 18.42 0.68
C ILE A 259 -18.26 19.53 0.86
N CYS A 260 -17.65 20.00 -0.22
CA CYS A 260 -16.68 21.10 -0.16
C CYS A 260 -17.34 22.49 -0.06
N SER A 261 -18.68 22.57 -0.10
CA SER A 261 -19.38 23.85 -0.01
C SER A 261 -19.27 24.44 1.41
N PRO A 262 -19.44 25.76 1.58
CA PRO A 262 -19.58 26.36 2.90
C PRO A 262 -20.71 25.71 3.71
N ILE A 263 -20.60 25.73 5.04
CA ILE A 263 -21.61 25.15 5.95
C ILE A 263 -23.01 25.72 5.69
N GLN A 264 -23.10 27.00 5.33
CA GLN A 264 -24.35 27.69 4.96
C GLN A 264 -25.08 27.05 3.77
N TYR A 265 -24.36 26.30 2.92
CA TYR A 265 -24.91 25.56 1.77
C TYR A 265 -24.89 24.03 2.00
N GLY A 266 -24.80 23.59 3.26
CA GLY A 266 -24.85 22.18 3.64
C GLY A 266 -23.59 21.37 3.32
N GLY A 267 -22.42 22.01 3.26
CA GLY A 267 -21.11 21.37 3.13
C GLY A 267 -20.27 21.41 4.42
N LEU A 268 -19.10 20.78 4.42
CA LEU A 268 -18.20 20.67 5.57
C LEU A 268 -17.34 21.94 5.79
N GLY A 269 -17.28 22.87 4.82
CA GLY A 269 -16.53 24.13 4.96
C GLY A 269 -15.00 24.01 4.94
N ILE A 270 -14.44 22.84 4.59
CA ILE A 270 -12.99 22.58 4.59
C ILE A 270 -12.43 22.74 3.17
N ARG A 271 -11.69 23.83 2.91
CA ARG A 271 -10.92 24.02 1.67
C ARG A 271 -9.72 23.06 1.68
N SER A 272 -9.43 22.41 0.54
CA SER A 272 -8.36 21.43 0.24
C SER A 272 -8.70 19.92 0.26
N LEU A 273 -9.86 19.49 0.77
CA LEU A 273 -10.23 18.06 0.77
C LEU A 273 -10.30 17.43 -0.62
N SER A 274 -10.59 18.24 -1.65
CA SER A 274 -10.62 17.78 -3.05
C SER A 274 -9.23 17.40 -3.57
N VAL A 275 -8.20 18.19 -3.25
CA VAL A 275 -6.80 17.88 -3.61
C VAL A 275 -6.31 16.69 -2.80
N PHE A 276 -6.66 16.64 -1.51
CA PHE A 276 -6.32 15.53 -0.62
C PHE A 276 -6.95 14.19 -1.10
N ASN A 277 -8.23 14.18 -1.46
CA ASN A 277 -8.89 13.00 -2.03
C ASN A 277 -8.24 12.57 -3.35
N LYS A 278 -7.91 13.51 -4.24
CA LYS A 278 -7.17 13.19 -5.48
C LYS A 278 -5.82 12.52 -5.19
N ALA A 279 -5.07 13.00 -4.20
CA ALA A 279 -3.81 12.39 -3.80
C ALA A 279 -4.00 10.98 -3.22
N LEU A 280 -4.99 10.79 -2.35
CA LEU A 280 -5.32 9.47 -1.77
C LEU A 280 -5.78 8.47 -2.84
N LEU A 281 -6.60 8.89 -3.80
CA LEU A 281 -6.98 8.04 -4.93
C LEU A 281 -5.79 7.78 -5.85
N GLY A 282 -4.88 8.74 -6.00
CA GLY A 282 -3.60 8.58 -6.71
C GLY A 282 -2.71 7.50 -6.09
N LYS A 283 -2.77 7.30 -4.77
CA LYS A 283 -2.08 6.18 -4.09
C LYS A 283 -2.47 4.83 -4.69
N TRP A 284 -3.74 4.62 -5.04
CA TRP A 284 -4.18 3.38 -5.69
C TRP A 284 -3.58 3.19 -7.08
N LEU A 285 -3.40 4.27 -7.84
CA LEU A 285 -2.75 4.21 -9.15
C LEU A 285 -1.27 3.83 -9.03
N TRP A 286 -0.58 4.38 -8.04
CA TRP A 286 0.80 3.98 -7.74
C TRP A 286 0.90 2.52 -7.30
N ARG A 287 0.03 2.11 -6.37
CA ARG A 287 -0.04 0.73 -5.89
C ARG A 287 -0.39 -0.24 -7.01
N TYR A 288 -1.25 0.17 -7.94
CA TYR A 288 -1.60 -0.65 -9.10
C TYR A 288 -0.35 -1.02 -9.88
N VAL A 289 0.58 -0.08 -10.09
CA VAL A 289 1.85 -0.38 -10.76
C VAL A 289 2.73 -1.31 -9.93
N MET A 290 2.90 -1.00 -8.63
CA MET A 290 3.89 -1.66 -7.78
C MET A 290 3.48 -3.06 -7.29
N GLU A 291 2.18 -3.29 -7.06
CA GLU A 291 1.65 -4.50 -6.42
C GLU A 291 1.07 -5.47 -7.46
N SER A 292 1.89 -5.92 -8.41
CA SER A 292 1.46 -6.79 -9.52
C SER A 292 0.82 -8.11 -9.07
N GLY A 293 1.27 -8.67 -7.94
CA GLY A 293 0.76 -9.92 -7.39
C GLY A 293 -0.48 -9.81 -6.49
N ALA A 294 -0.99 -8.60 -6.22
CA ALA A 294 -2.06 -8.43 -5.24
C ALA A 294 -3.44 -8.86 -5.79
N LEU A 295 -4.24 -9.56 -4.96
CA LEU A 295 -5.57 -10.04 -5.35
C LEU A 295 -6.48 -8.89 -5.81
N TRP A 296 -6.45 -7.75 -5.14
CA TRP A 296 -7.27 -6.59 -5.52
C TRP A 296 -6.93 -6.09 -6.91
N ARG A 297 -5.65 -6.15 -7.31
CA ARG A 297 -5.19 -5.77 -8.64
C ARG A 297 -5.63 -6.81 -9.66
N GLN A 298 -5.47 -8.10 -9.38
CA GLN A 298 -5.94 -9.17 -10.27
C GLN A 298 -7.43 -9.04 -10.59
N VAL A 299 -8.25 -8.68 -9.59
CA VAL A 299 -9.69 -8.43 -9.78
C VAL A 299 -9.96 -7.23 -10.69
N VAL A 300 -9.15 -6.17 -10.57
CA VAL A 300 -9.22 -5.00 -11.46
C VAL A 300 -8.78 -5.37 -12.87
N ASP A 301 -7.68 -6.12 -13.02
CA ASP A 301 -7.11 -6.54 -14.30
C ASP A 301 -8.04 -7.49 -15.03
N SER A 302 -8.61 -8.46 -14.33
CA SER A 302 -9.61 -9.38 -14.86
C SER A 302 -10.85 -8.64 -15.38
N LYS A 303 -11.32 -7.62 -14.65
CA LYS A 303 -12.54 -6.88 -15.00
C LYS A 303 -12.35 -5.84 -16.08
N TYR A 304 -11.22 -5.14 -16.10
CA TYR A 304 -11.02 -4.02 -17.00
C TYR A 304 -9.96 -4.29 -18.06
N GLY A 305 -9.08 -5.27 -17.84
CA GLY A 305 -7.86 -5.46 -18.62
C GLY A 305 -6.80 -4.45 -18.23
N SER A 306 -5.56 -4.76 -18.61
CA SER A 306 -4.39 -3.91 -18.40
C SER A 306 -3.84 -3.42 -19.74
N GLN A 307 -3.12 -2.31 -19.68
CA GLN A 307 -2.41 -1.68 -20.78
C GLN A 307 -0.95 -1.47 -20.37
N TRP A 308 -0.09 -1.23 -21.36
CA TRP A 308 1.32 -0.89 -21.17
C TRP A 308 2.08 -1.95 -20.35
N GLY A 309 1.80 -3.24 -20.52
CA GLY A 309 2.46 -4.31 -19.76
C GLY A 309 2.06 -4.37 -18.28
N GLY A 310 0.85 -3.93 -17.92
CA GLY A 310 0.35 -4.01 -16.54
C GLY A 310 0.54 -2.73 -15.72
N TRP A 311 0.87 -1.60 -16.35
CA TRP A 311 1.09 -0.33 -15.64
C TRP A 311 -0.18 0.48 -15.44
N CYS A 312 -1.15 0.29 -16.32
CA CYS A 312 -2.41 1.00 -16.23
C CYS A 312 -3.57 0.10 -16.63
N SER A 313 -4.68 0.13 -15.90
CA SER A 313 -5.90 -0.54 -16.37
C SER A 313 -6.46 0.17 -17.60
N ASN A 314 -7.22 -0.54 -18.45
CA ASN A 314 -7.98 0.10 -19.54
C ASN A 314 -8.92 1.20 -19.02
N ARG A 315 -9.30 2.12 -19.92
CA ARG A 315 -10.31 3.14 -19.60
C ARG A 315 -11.66 2.49 -19.30
N VAL A 316 -12.28 2.91 -18.21
CA VAL A 316 -13.53 2.31 -17.70
C VAL A 316 -14.74 3.09 -18.20
N SER A 317 -15.51 2.49 -19.11
CA SER A 317 -16.81 3.02 -19.56
C SER A 317 -17.95 2.40 -18.74
N GLU A 318 -18.11 2.84 -17.49
CA GLU A 318 -19.25 2.46 -16.65
C GLU A 318 -20.23 3.64 -16.47
N PRO A 319 -21.53 3.39 -16.23
CA PRO A 319 -22.49 4.44 -15.91
C PRO A 319 -22.03 5.31 -14.74
N HIS A 320 -22.41 6.59 -14.78
CA HIS A 320 -22.00 7.57 -13.80
C HIS A 320 -22.47 7.16 -12.39
N GLY A 321 -21.53 7.12 -11.42
CA GLY A 321 -21.86 6.91 -10.00
C GLY A 321 -21.76 5.46 -9.47
N VAL A 322 -21.48 4.48 -10.34
CA VAL A 322 -21.51 3.04 -9.96
C VAL A 322 -20.09 2.42 -9.90
N GLY A 323 -19.11 3.03 -10.58
CA GLY A 323 -17.77 2.47 -10.74
C GLY A 323 -16.71 3.08 -9.84
N LEU A 324 -16.39 2.49 -8.69
CA LEU A 324 -15.35 3.02 -7.78
C LEU A 324 -13.98 3.20 -8.49
N TRP A 325 -13.47 2.13 -9.10
CA TRP A 325 -12.25 2.17 -9.91
C TRP A 325 -12.32 3.14 -11.10
N LYS A 326 -13.50 3.41 -11.68
CA LYS A 326 -13.63 4.41 -12.76
C LYS A 326 -13.15 5.78 -12.28
N TYR A 327 -13.47 6.16 -11.05
CA TYR A 327 -13.06 7.44 -10.47
C TYR A 327 -11.57 7.47 -10.11
N ILE A 328 -11.04 6.38 -9.54
CA ILE A 328 -9.60 6.23 -9.29
C ILE A 328 -8.84 6.37 -10.62
N ARG A 329 -9.25 5.59 -11.64
CA ARG A 329 -8.64 5.55 -12.97
C ARG A 329 -8.77 6.87 -13.73
N ALA A 330 -9.82 7.67 -13.50
CA ALA A 330 -9.97 8.99 -14.11
C ALA A 330 -8.85 9.95 -13.69
N GLY A 331 -8.23 9.75 -12.53
CA GLY A 331 -7.08 10.53 -12.07
C GLY A 331 -5.77 10.25 -12.83
N TRP A 332 -5.70 9.16 -13.61
CA TRP A 332 -4.47 8.71 -14.26
C TRP A 332 -3.86 9.75 -15.20
N ASP A 333 -4.65 10.43 -16.03
CA ASP A 333 -4.12 11.39 -17.02
C ASP A 333 -3.45 12.59 -16.33
N SER A 334 -3.83 12.90 -15.09
CA SER A 334 -3.15 13.89 -14.25
C SER A 334 -1.96 13.28 -13.51
N PHE A 335 -2.10 12.05 -13.02
CA PHE A 335 -1.08 11.31 -12.27
C PHE A 335 0.16 10.99 -13.13
N VAL A 336 -0.05 10.54 -14.38
CA VAL A 336 1.02 10.10 -15.28
C VAL A 336 2.00 11.22 -15.64
N LYS A 337 1.55 12.48 -15.58
CA LYS A 337 2.41 13.66 -15.79
C LYS A 337 3.49 13.80 -14.72
N TYR A 338 3.26 13.19 -13.57
CA TYR A 338 4.18 13.16 -12.43
C TYR A 338 4.89 11.81 -12.30
N THR A 339 4.66 10.88 -13.23
CA THR A 339 5.41 9.62 -13.32
C THR A 339 6.39 9.71 -14.49
N SER A 340 7.67 9.48 -14.24
CA SER A 340 8.69 9.32 -15.28
C SER A 340 9.15 7.87 -15.32
N PHE A 341 9.32 7.35 -16.52
CA PHE A 341 9.83 6.01 -16.77
C PHE A 341 11.29 6.11 -17.19
N GLU A 342 12.17 5.36 -16.56
CA GLU A 342 13.50 5.05 -17.11
C GLU A 342 13.40 3.70 -17.80
N VAL A 343 13.20 3.72 -19.13
CA VAL A 343 13.44 2.52 -19.95
C VAL A 343 14.94 2.26 -19.90
N HIS A 344 15.34 1.09 -19.42
CA HIS A 344 16.74 0.69 -19.46
C HIS A 344 17.07 0.27 -20.90
N ASP A 345 18.19 0.76 -21.44
CA ASP A 345 18.60 0.57 -22.85
C ASP A 345 18.73 -0.91 -23.28
N TRP A 346 18.74 -1.90 -22.37
CA TRP A 346 18.80 -3.32 -22.74
C TRP A 346 17.50 -3.88 -23.36
N GLU A 347 16.34 -3.25 -23.15
CA GLU A 347 15.10 -3.61 -23.87
C GLU A 347 15.06 -3.01 -25.29
N LEU A 348 15.75 -1.89 -25.49
CA LEU A 348 15.94 -1.27 -26.81
C LEU A 348 17.04 -2.00 -27.60
N GLU A 349 18.06 -2.55 -26.95
CA GLU A 349 19.05 -3.42 -27.59
C GLU A 349 18.45 -4.76 -28.03
N THR A 350 17.51 -5.35 -27.28
CA THR A 350 16.82 -6.58 -27.72
C THR A 350 15.83 -6.32 -28.84
N VAL A 351 15.13 -5.18 -28.85
CA VAL A 351 14.27 -4.78 -29.97
C VAL A 351 15.08 -4.30 -31.18
N ALA A 352 16.20 -3.60 -30.99
CA ALA A 352 17.11 -3.20 -32.07
C ALA A 352 17.86 -4.41 -32.62
N SER A 353 18.29 -5.37 -31.79
CA SER A 353 18.87 -6.65 -32.22
C SER A 353 17.83 -7.52 -32.91
N PHE A 354 16.58 -7.55 -32.44
CA PHE A 354 15.47 -8.27 -33.08
C PHE A 354 15.06 -7.62 -34.41
N MET A 355 15.11 -6.30 -34.50
CA MET A 355 14.88 -5.56 -35.74
C MET A 355 16.07 -5.73 -36.71
N GLU A 356 17.32 -5.67 -36.25
CA GLU A 356 18.51 -6.01 -37.07
C GLU A 356 18.47 -7.47 -37.54
N LEU A 357 17.99 -8.41 -36.71
CA LEU A 357 17.77 -9.82 -37.08
C LEU A 357 16.63 -9.99 -38.11
N LEU A 358 15.57 -9.18 -38.00
CA LEU A 358 14.46 -9.14 -38.97
C LEU A 358 14.84 -8.46 -40.29
N TYR A 359 15.77 -7.50 -40.26
CA TYR A 359 16.26 -6.79 -41.45
C TYR A 359 17.50 -7.43 -42.09
N SER A 360 18.13 -8.43 -41.46
CA SER A 360 19.31 -9.14 -41.99
C SER A 360 19.06 -10.57 -42.48
N CYS A 361 17.86 -11.13 -42.30
CA CYS A 361 17.55 -12.49 -42.75
C CYS A 361 16.53 -12.54 -43.89
N SER A 362 17.01 -12.80 -45.10
CA SER A 362 16.21 -13.39 -46.17
C SER A 362 16.13 -14.91 -46.00
N ILE A 363 14.99 -15.44 -46.44
CA ILE A 363 14.52 -16.83 -46.40
C ILE A 363 15.63 -17.87 -46.61
N HIS A 364 16.13 -18.46 -45.52
CA HIS A 364 16.47 -19.89 -45.34
C HIS A 364 17.38 -20.07 -44.13
N GLN A 365 16.81 -20.36 -42.96
CA GLN A 365 17.32 -21.29 -41.93
C GLN A 365 16.52 -21.13 -40.64
N VAL A 366 15.35 -21.77 -40.63
CA VAL A 366 14.69 -22.20 -39.40
C VAL A 366 15.26 -23.58 -39.09
N LEU A 367 15.94 -23.74 -37.93
CA LEU A 367 16.03 -24.94 -37.07
C LEU A 367 17.38 -25.03 -36.34
N ALA A 368 17.31 -25.30 -35.04
CA ALA A 368 18.37 -25.42 -34.02
C ALA A 368 18.76 -24.05 -33.40
N VAL A 369 18.53 -23.72 -32.14
CA VAL A 369 18.32 -24.52 -30.93
C VAL A 369 17.44 -23.72 -29.96
N SER A 370 16.25 -24.22 -29.70
CA SER A 370 15.65 -24.10 -28.37
C SER A 370 16.42 -25.05 -27.44
N LEU A 371 17.01 -24.51 -26.36
CA LEU A 371 17.32 -25.18 -25.07
C LEU A 371 18.51 -24.45 -24.43
N SER A 372 18.24 -23.66 -23.39
CA SER A 372 18.65 -23.97 -22.01
C SER A 372 18.71 -22.73 -21.13
N LEU A 373 17.87 -22.75 -20.08
CA LEU A 373 18.10 -22.19 -18.74
C LEU A 373 18.24 -20.67 -18.66
N GLY A 374 17.44 -19.95 -17.87
CA GLY A 374 16.97 -20.27 -16.54
C GLY A 374 17.08 -18.97 -15.74
N GLY A 375 16.01 -18.59 -15.05
CA GLY A 375 15.86 -17.24 -14.52
C GLY A 375 16.90 -16.85 -13.47
N VAL A 376 17.10 -15.54 -13.31
CA VAL A 376 17.49 -14.94 -12.03
C VAL A 376 16.75 -13.61 -11.89
N CYS A 377 15.95 -13.55 -10.84
CA CYS A 377 15.36 -12.34 -10.27
C CYS A 377 16.49 -11.43 -9.76
N GLY A 378 16.67 -10.26 -10.37
CA GLY A 378 17.67 -9.27 -9.97
C GLY A 378 17.02 -8.05 -9.31
N LYS A 379 17.42 -7.76 -8.06
CA LYS A 379 17.12 -6.49 -7.36
C LYS A 379 17.69 -5.30 -8.16
N PRO A 380 17.04 -4.11 -8.18
CA PRO A 380 17.64 -2.94 -8.83
C PRO A 380 18.82 -2.39 -8.02
N ARG A 381 19.98 -2.27 -8.68
CA ARG A 381 21.13 -1.42 -8.32
C ARG A 381 21.10 -0.16 -9.19
N PHE A 382 21.52 0.98 -8.65
CA PHE A 382 21.43 2.31 -9.28
C PHE A 382 22.73 2.71 -10.01
N HIS A 383 22.65 3.38 -11.16
CA HIS A 383 23.78 4.05 -11.85
C HIS A 383 23.36 5.46 -12.33
N PRO A 384 24.22 6.51 -12.28
CA PRO A 384 23.79 7.91 -12.40
C PRO A 384 24.14 8.58 -13.74
N LYS A 385 23.21 9.37 -14.27
CA LYS A 385 23.48 10.52 -15.16
C LYS A 385 22.64 11.73 -14.69
N LEU A 386 23.08 12.36 -13.60
CA LEU A 386 22.41 13.51 -12.94
C LEU A 386 23.29 14.76 -12.92
N LEU A 387 23.77 15.24 -14.08
CA LEU A 387 24.64 16.42 -14.14
C LEU A 387 24.22 17.47 -15.18
N SER A 388 22.92 17.62 -15.42
CA SER A 388 22.37 18.86 -16.00
C SER A 388 21.66 19.68 -14.92
N SER A 389 21.78 21.01 -14.97
CA SER A 389 21.18 21.95 -14.00
C SER A 389 19.66 21.83 -13.89
N LEU A 390 18.99 21.34 -14.93
CA LEU A 390 17.56 21.02 -14.98
C LEU A 390 17.22 19.66 -14.33
N GLY A 391 18.11 18.66 -14.45
CA GLY A 391 17.99 17.38 -13.75
C GLY A 391 18.17 17.52 -12.23
N LEU A 392 19.05 18.43 -11.82
CA LEU A 392 19.33 18.77 -10.42
C LEU A 392 18.11 19.32 -9.67
N ARG A 393 17.43 20.32 -10.26
CA ARG A 393 16.20 20.91 -9.67
C ARG A 393 15.05 19.91 -9.60
N ARG A 394 14.97 18.98 -10.56
CA ARG A 394 13.96 17.91 -10.59
C ARG A 394 14.24 16.82 -9.56
N TRP A 395 15.50 16.49 -9.29
CA TRP A 395 15.90 15.51 -8.27
C TRP A 395 15.67 16.03 -6.85
N VAL A 396 16.00 17.30 -6.59
CA VAL A 396 15.66 17.97 -5.32
C VAL A 396 14.14 18.07 -5.16
N GLY A 397 13.41 18.39 -6.22
CA GLY A 397 11.94 18.37 -6.22
C GLY A 397 11.34 16.98 -5.94
N PHE A 398 11.94 15.91 -6.48
CA PHE A 398 11.54 14.53 -6.21
C PHE A 398 11.81 14.14 -4.74
N LEU A 399 12.99 14.46 -4.20
CA LEU A 399 13.32 14.26 -2.79
C LEU A 399 12.38 15.02 -1.86
N LEU A 400 12.13 16.30 -2.15
CA LEU A 400 11.15 17.13 -1.44
C LEU A 400 9.74 16.54 -1.53
N LEU A 401 9.31 16.06 -2.71
CA LEU A 401 8.03 15.38 -2.89
C LEU A 401 7.94 14.03 -2.16
N THR A 402 9.05 13.32 -1.94
CA THR A 402 9.07 12.14 -1.04
C THR A 402 9.07 12.51 0.44
N ILE A 403 9.68 13.64 0.81
CA ILE A 403 9.68 14.14 2.19
C ILE A 403 8.29 14.73 2.55
N PHE A 404 7.62 15.40 1.62
CA PHE A 404 6.25 15.93 1.77
C PHE A 404 5.16 14.93 1.35
N GLY A 405 5.50 13.91 0.57
CA GLY A 405 4.57 12.87 0.07
C GLY A 405 4.25 11.79 1.11
N LYS A 406 4.93 11.82 2.24
CA LYS A 406 4.52 11.15 3.47
C LYS A 406 4.35 12.20 4.56
N GLU A 407 3.13 12.75 4.63
CA GLU A 407 2.29 12.83 5.84
C GLU A 407 1.43 14.10 5.88
N MET A 408 0.12 13.94 6.14
CA MET A 408 -0.47 14.77 7.18
C MET A 408 -0.27 14.05 8.51
N VAL A 409 0.81 14.47 9.17
CA VAL A 409 0.95 14.66 10.61
C VAL A 409 0.85 13.40 11.49
N LEU A 410 1.98 12.70 11.66
CA LEU A 410 2.62 12.82 12.95
C LEU A 410 3.56 14.02 12.83
N ILE A 411 3.35 15.08 13.63
CA ILE A 411 4.52 15.87 13.99
C ILE A 411 5.32 14.89 14.82
N ILE A 412 6.28 14.23 14.17
CA ILE A 412 7.35 13.57 14.87
C ILE A 412 8.11 14.76 15.48
N ASP A 413 7.78 15.08 16.75
CA ASP A 413 8.32 16.22 17.48
C ASP A 413 9.85 16.13 17.69
N TRP A 414 10.48 15.07 17.20
CA TRP A 414 11.91 14.78 17.32
C TRP A 414 12.52 14.10 16.07
N CYS A 415 13.60 14.64 15.54
CA CYS A 415 14.36 14.09 14.43
C CYS A 415 14.85 12.68 14.76
N TYR A 416 14.55 11.68 13.92
CA TYR A 416 14.99 10.29 14.17
C TYR A 416 16.52 10.12 14.17
N MET A 417 17.25 11.11 13.65
CA MET A 417 18.70 11.14 13.67
C MET A 417 19.25 11.66 15.01
N CYS A 418 18.96 12.92 15.38
CA CYS A 418 19.53 13.52 16.60
C CYS A 418 18.67 13.37 17.87
N LYS A 419 17.40 12.98 17.72
CA LYS A 419 16.43 12.77 18.82
C LYS A 419 16.22 13.98 19.74
N SER A 420 16.68 15.17 19.35
CA SER A 420 16.75 16.37 20.20
C SER A 420 15.91 17.57 19.73
N ASN A 421 15.57 17.64 18.44
CA ASN A 421 14.90 18.78 17.80
C ASN A 421 13.80 18.29 16.86
N GLY A 422 12.77 19.11 16.58
CA GLY A 422 11.70 18.74 15.64
C GLY A 422 12.20 18.39 14.23
N GLU A 423 11.65 17.33 13.64
CA GLU A 423 12.01 16.89 12.30
C GLU A 423 11.42 17.85 11.24
N SER A 424 12.29 18.48 10.46
CA SER A 424 11.91 19.25 9.26
C SER A 424 12.90 18.94 8.14
N VAL A 425 12.56 19.20 6.88
CA VAL A 425 13.49 18.99 5.74
C VAL A 425 14.83 19.67 5.99
N ASN A 426 14.78 20.94 6.37
CA ASN A 426 15.97 21.76 6.58
C ASN A 426 16.75 21.28 7.82
N HIS A 427 16.05 20.88 8.89
CA HIS A 427 16.72 20.29 10.05
C HIS A 427 17.37 18.96 9.67
N LEU A 428 16.63 18.03 9.09
CA LEU A 428 17.10 16.69 8.73
C LEU A 428 18.31 16.72 7.80
N LEU A 429 18.29 17.56 6.77
CA LEU A 429 19.29 17.55 5.71
C LEU A 429 20.46 18.50 5.95
N LEU A 430 20.28 19.56 6.75
CA LEU A 430 21.29 20.61 6.94
C LEU A 430 21.66 20.84 8.42
N HIS A 431 20.66 21.07 9.27
CA HIS A 431 20.89 21.59 10.63
C HIS A 431 20.92 20.51 11.73
N CYS A 432 20.70 19.25 11.38
CA CYS A 432 20.80 18.13 12.30
C CYS A 432 22.28 17.93 12.67
N PRO A 433 22.66 17.77 13.95
CA PRO A 433 24.05 17.55 14.34
C PRO A 433 24.73 16.41 13.56
N LEU A 434 24.01 15.32 13.29
CA LEU A 434 24.50 14.20 12.49
C LEU A 434 24.71 14.57 11.01
N ALA A 435 23.84 15.42 10.45
CA ALA A 435 23.99 15.94 9.11
C ALA A 435 25.18 16.92 9.02
N GLN A 436 25.34 17.78 10.02
CA GLN A 436 26.46 18.72 10.11
C GLN A 436 27.81 18.01 10.17
N GLU A 437 27.92 16.88 10.88
CA GLU A 437 29.13 16.04 10.87
C GLU A 437 29.51 15.53 9.47
N LEU A 438 28.51 15.18 8.67
CA LEU A 438 28.71 14.71 7.29
C LEU A 438 29.01 15.88 6.34
N TRP A 439 28.36 17.02 6.51
CA TRP A 439 28.70 18.24 5.76
C TRP A 439 30.11 18.74 6.08
N ASN A 440 30.51 18.72 7.35
CA ASN A 440 31.85 19.09 7.78
C ASN A 440 32.92 18.19 7.15
N LEU A 441 32.64 16.90 6.97
CA LEU A 441 33.52 16.02 6.19
C LEU A 441 33.68 16.55 4.76
N VAL A 442 32.59 16.80 4.04
CA VAL A 442 32.65 17.35 2.67
C VAL A 442 33.44 18.65 2.63
N LEU A 443 33.14 19.59 3.51
CA LEU A 443 33.80 20.90 3.54
C LEU A 443 35.30 20.79 3.85
N THR A 444 35.67 19.90 4.77
CA THR A 444 37.08 19.63 5.12
C THR A 444 37.84 18.99 3.95
N LEU A 445 37.19 18.08 3.21
CA LEU A 445 37.79 17.45 2.02
C LEU A 445 38.19 18.46 0.96
N PHE A 446 37.46 19.58 0.87
CA PHE A 446 37.72 20.65 -0.10
C PHE A 446 38.43 21.87 0.51
N GLY A 447 38.77 21.84 1.80
CA GLY A 447 39.42 22.97 2.50
C GLY A 447 38.55 24.23 2.61
N ILE A 448 37.22 24.10 2.56
CA ILE A 448 36.29 25.24 2.50
C ILE A 448 35.67 25.51 3.87
N SER A 449 35.74 26.77 4.31
CA SER A 449 34.93 27.25 5.42
C SER A 449 33.57 27.73 4.92
N TRP A 450 32.49 27.10 5.38
CA TRP A 450 31.13 27.35 4.87
C TRP A 450 30.14 27.58 6.00
N VAL A 451 29.20 28.51 5.79
CA VAL A 451 28.07 28.74 6.69
C VAL A 451 26.83 28.12 6.08
N MET A 452 26.23 27.14 6.77
CA MET A 452 25.08 26.42 6.25
C MET A 452 23.85 27.33 6.12
N PRO A 453 23.21 27.44 4.93
CA PRO A 453 22.07 28.33 4.74
C PRO A 453 20.79 27.79 5.41
N ARG A 454 19.75 28.63 5.47
CA ARG A 454 18.50 28.30 6.18
C ARG A 454 17.75 27.14 5.52
N GLY A 455 17.76 27.05 4.19
CA GLY A 455 17.05 26.03 3.44
C GLY A 455 17.91 25.23 2.46
N VAL A 456 17.43 24.04 2.09
CA VAL A 456 18.07 23.18 1.07
C VAL A 456 18.06 23.83 -0.31
N GLU A 457 17.01 24.61 -0.63
CA GLU A 457 16.96 25.37 -1.89
C GLU A 457 18.07 26.43 -1.95
N ASP A 458 18.28 27.15 -0.84
CA ASP A 458 19.35 28.14 -0.73
C ASP A 458 20.72 27.48 -0.86
N LEU A 459 20.92 26.30 -0.26
CA LEU A 459 22.15 25.51 -0.41
C LEU A 459 22.47 25.28 -1.88
N PHE A 460 21.54 24.74 -2.67
CA PHE A 460 21.79 24.50 -4.09
C PHE A 460 21.90 25.78 -4.92
N ALA A 461 21.23 26.85 -4.50
CA ALA A 461 21.35 28.14 -5.14
C ALA A 461 22.75 28.75 -4.96
N CYS A 462 23.38 28.55 -3.80
CA CYS A 462 24.73 29.06 -3.52
C CYS A 462 25.86 28.03 -3.76
N TRP A 463 25.55 26.74 -4.00
CA TRP A 463 26.53 25.70 -4.33
C TRP A 463 27.03 25.83 -5.77
N PHE A 464 27.81 26.88 -6.04
CA PHE A 464 28.37 27.15 -7.36
C PHE A 464 29.58 26.25 -7.65
N GLY A 465 29.81 25.99 -8.94
CA GLY A 465 30.95 25.19 -9.39
C GLY A 465 32.27 25.91 -9.16
N ILE A 466 33.17 25.31 -8.39
CA ILE A 466 34.56 25.75 -8.28
C ILE A 466 35.24 25.52 -9.63
N ARG A 467 36.01 26.49 -10.12
CA ARG A 467 36.87 26.32 -11.31
C ARG A 467 38.11 25.53 -10.90
N GLY A 468 38.30 24.34 -11.47
CA GLY A 468 39.42 23.44 -11.21
C GLY A 468 39.46 22.28 -12.21
N ASN A 469 40.26 21.25 -11.92
CA ASN A 469 40.33 20.00 -12.70
C ASN A 469 38.91 19.41 -12.91
N LEU A 470 38.68 18.74 -14.05
CA LEU A 470 37.39 18.14 -14.42
C LEU A 470 36.88 17.20 -13.32
N ASP A 471 37.75 16.36 -12.77
CA ASP A 471 37.43 15.40 -11.72
C ASP A 471 37.06 16.12 -10.41
N PHE A 472 37.86 17.11 -9.98
CA PHE A 472 37.61 17.92 -8.80
C PHE A 472 36.25 18.63 -8.87
N GLY A 473 35.95 19.27 -10.01
CA GLY A 473 34.68 19.96 -10.22
C GLY A 473 33.48 19.01 -10.28
N ALA A 474 33.67 17.78 -10.76
CA ALA A 474 32.63 16.76 -10.77
C ALA A 474 32.34 16.25 -9.35
N ILE A 475 33.37 15.98 -8.54
CA ILE A 475 33.22 15.52 -7.16
C ILE A 475 32.51 16.60 -6.33
N TRP A 476 32.93 17.87 -6.46
CA TRP A 476 32.30 19.00 -5.77
C TRP A 476 30.80 19.15 -6.09
N LYS A 477 30.42 18.98 -7.36
CA LYS A 477 29.02 19.06 -7.79
C LYS A 477 28.18 17.86 -7.31
N ALA A 478 28.78 16.67 -7.23
CA ALA A 478 28.07 15.45 -6.82
C ALA A 478 27.90 15.35 -5.30
N ALA A 479 28.81 15.93 -4.51
CA ALA A 479 28.86 15.76 -3.05
C ALA A 479 27.54 16.11 -2.32
N PRO A 480 26.88 17.26 -2.56
CA PRO A 480 25.60 17.58 -1.92
C PRO A 480 24.50 16.55 -2.15
N HIS A 481 24.45 16.00 -3.36
CA HIS A 481 23.43 15.06 -3.79
C HIS A 481 23.62 13.72 -3.10
N CYS A 482 24.86 13.21 -3.14
CA CYS A 482 25.21 11.97 -2.49
C CYS A 482 25.00 12.07 -0.97
N LEU A 483 25.35 13.20 -0.36
CA LEU A 483 25.19 13.39 1.08
C LEU A 483 23.73 13.39 1.51
N ILE A 484 22.88 14.14 0.80
CA ILE A 484 21.43 14.19 1.07
C ILE A 484 20.79 12.80 0.89
N TRP A 485 21.24 12.03 -0.10
CA TRP A 485 20.81 10.64 -0.27
C TRP A 485 21.22 9.74 0.90
N CYS A 486 22.46 9.83 1.36
CA CYS A 486 22.95 9.08 2.51
C CYS A 486 22.18 9.43 3.79
N LEU A 487 21.91 10.71 4.03
CA LEU A 487 21.11 11.20 5.17
C LEU A 487 19.66 10.67 5.11
N TRP A 488 19.04 10.70 3.93
CA TRP A 488 17.69 10.18 3.73
C TRP A 488 17.61 8.66 3.95
N ARG A 489 18.59 7.91 3.44
CA ARG A 489 18.69 6.46 3.66
C ARG A 489 18.84 6.12 5.13
N GLU A 490 19.72 6.84 5.83
CA GLU A 490 19.94 6.64 7.27
C GLU A 490 18.68 6.94 8.08
N ARG A 491 17.99 8.06 7.79
CA ARG A 491 16.70 8.38 8.43
C ARG A 491 15.71 7.24 8.22
N ASN A 492 15.56 6.74 7.00
CA ASN A 492 14.63 5.65 6.72
C ASN A 492 15.02 4.32 7.37
N SER A 493 16.31 4.03 7.46
CA SER A 493 16.82 2.84 8.17
C SER A 493 16.43 2.89 9.65
N ARG A 494 16.63 4.05 10.30
CA ARG A 494 16.20 4.30 11.69
C ARG A 494 14.69 4.23 11.88
N THR A 495 13.91 4.81 10.97
CA THR A 495 12.44 4.86 11.07
C THR A 495 11.77 3.51 10.81
N PHE A 496 12.20 2.77 9.78
CA PHE A 496 11.49 1.57 9.33
C PHE A 496 12.09 0.27 9.85
N PHE A 497 13.38 0.25 10.16
CA PHE A 497 14.09 -0.95 10.58
C PHE A 497 14.72 -0.84 11.97
N GLY A 498 14.71 0.36 12.58
CA GLY A 498 15.32 0.59 13.90
C GLY A 498 16.85 0.45 13.90
N GLU A 499 17.47 0.46 12.73
CA GLU A 499 18.91 0.34 12.56
C GLU A 499 19.56 1.72 12.61
N GLU A 500 20.60 1.88 13.44
CA GLU A 500 21.32 3.15 13.64
C GLU A 500 22.82 2.93 13.39
N GLN A 501 23.36 3.64 12.39
CA GLN A 501 24.78 3.58 12.08
C GLN A 501 25.58 4.60 12.89
N SER A 502 26.83 4.22 13.23
CA SER A 502 27.78 5.14 13.86
C SER A 502 28.25 6.22 12.88
N VAL A 503 28.61 7.39 13.40
CA VAL A 503 29.09 8.53 12.58
C VAL A 503 30.27 8.13 11.66
N PRO A 504 31.28 7.36 12.10
CA PRO A 504 32.35 6.91 11.21
C PRO A 504 31.87 6.00 10.08
N MET A 505 30.92 5.10 10.37
CA MET A 505 30.36 4.20 9.36
C MET A 505 29.53 4.96 8.32
N LEU A 506 28.82 6.02 8.74
CA LEU A 506 28.11 6.92 7.84
C LEU A 506 29.04 7.72 6.96
N LYS A 507 30.13 8.26 7.51
CA LYS A 507 31.19 8.95 6.76
C LYS A 507 31.79 8.02 5.69
N PHE A 508 32.11 6.78 6.06
CA PHE A 508 32.61 5.77 5.12
C PHE A 508 31.58 5.42 4.04
N SER A 509 30.34 5.15 4.43
CA SER A 509 29.26 4.81 3.49
C SER A 509 28.98 5.94 2.50
N PHE A 510 29.08 7.20 2.95
CA PHE A 510 28.99 8.37 2.08
C PHE A 510 30.12 8.39 1.05
N LEU A 511 31.39 8.27 1.48
CA LEU A 511 32.54 8.30 0.58
C LEU A 511 32.49 7.17 -0.45
N GLN A 512 32.11 5.97 -0.02
CA GLN A 512 31.94 4.83 -0.91
C GLN A 512 30.81 5.07 -1.92
N THR A 513 29.67 5.58 -1.47
CA THR A 513 28.53 5.89 -2.36
C THR A 513 28.90 6.98 -3.37
N LEU A 514 29.62 8.02 -2.93
CA LEU A 514 30.06 9.13 -3.78
C LEU A 514 31.02 8.63 -4.87
N PHE A 515 31.98 7.79 -4.49
CA PHE A 515 32.92 7.17 -5.42
C PHE A 515 32.20 6.27 -6.43
N GLU A 516 31.31 5.39 -5.96
CA GLU A 516 30.51 4.52 -6.82
C GLU A 516 29.68 5.34 -7.81
N TRP A 517 29.04 6.43 -7.38
CA TRP A 517 28.28 7.32 -8.26
C TRP A 517 29.17 7.97 -9.32
N LEU A 518 30.30 8.52 -8.94
CA LEU A 518 31.17 9.24 -9.88
C LEU A 518 31.84 8.31 -10.89
N LYS A 519 32.29 7.12 -10.44
CA LYS A 519 32.84 6.07 -11.31
C LYS A 519 31.80 5.57 -12.30
N ALA A 520 30.58 5.36 -11.80
CA ALA A 520 29.43 4.94 -12.58
C ALA A 520 29.00 5.93 -13.66
N SER A 521 29.22 7.22 -13.45
CA SER A 521 28.93 8.29 -14.41
C SER A 521 30.09 8.60 -15.36
N HIS A 522 31.22 7.90 -15.26
CA HIS A 522 32.45 8.19 -16.00
C HIS A 522 32.96 9.64 -15.82
N LEU A 523 32.75 10.22 -14.62
CA LEU A 523 33.10 11.61 -14.32
C LEU A 523 34.44 11.79 -13.60
N ILE A 524 35.02 10.68 -13.15
CA ILE A 524 36.33 10.65 -12.50
C ILE A 524 37.18 9.55 -13.12
N SER A 525 38.48 9.80 -13.18
CA SER A 525 39.49 8.83 -13.62
C SER A 525 40.00 7.93 -12.49
N ALA A 526 39.72 8.30 -11.23
CA ALA A 526 40.15 7.57 -10.04
C ALA A 526 39.61 6.13 -9.99
N THR A 527 40.48 5.18 -9.69
CA THR A 527 40.18 3.74 -9.62
C THR A 527 39.85 3.29 -8.20
N THR A 528 40.26 4.06 -7.19
CA THR A 528 40.00 3.81 -5.76
C THR A 528 39.44 5.04 -5.03
N VAL A 529 38.84 4.83 -3.86
CA VAL A 529 38.36 5.92 -2.99
C VAL A 529 39.52 6.81 -2.52
N ALA A 530 40.70 6.22 -2.27
CA ALA A 530 41.89 6.98 -1.87
C ALA A 530 42.33 7.97 -2.96
N GLU A 531 42.42 7.52 -4.21
CA GLU A 531 42.73 8.38 -5.37
C GLU A 531 41.69 9.48 -5.58
N MET A 532 40.40 9.21 -5.31
CA MET A 532 39.36 10.23 -5.36
C MET A 532 39.57 11.31 -4.28
N LEU A 533 40.00 10.91 -3.07
CA LEU A 533 40.24 11.82 -1.95
C LEU A 533 41.48 12.68 -2.20
N ASP A 534 42.55 12.11 -2.76
CA ASP A 534 43.76 12.86 -3.15
C ASP A 534 43.45 13.92 -4.21
N THR A 535 42.49 13.64 -5.09
CA THR A 535 42.01 14.63 -6.07
C THR A 535 41.24 15.78 -5.41
N CYS A 536 40.65 15.58 -4.22
CA CYS A 536 39.88 16.60 -3.49
C CYS A 536 40.75 17.48 -2.58
N SER A 537 41.84 16.93 -2.05
CA SER A 537 42.78 17.68 -1.23
C SER A 537 43.52 18.72 -2.08
N ILE A 538 43.26 20.00 -1.82
CA ILE A 538 44.07 21.12 -2.27
C ILE A 538 45.19 21.35 -1.27
#